data_AF-A0A846WT75-F1
#
_entry.id   AF-A0A846WT75-F1
#
_cell.length_a   1.000
_cell.length_b   1.000
_cell.length_c   1.000
_cell.angle_alpha   90.00
_cell.angle_beta   90.00
_cell.angle_gamma   90.00
#
_symmetry.space_group_name_H-M   'P 1'
#
loop_
_entity.id
_entity.type
_entity.pdbx_description
1 polymer ?
#
loop_
_entity_poly.entity_id
_entity_poly.type
_entity_poly.pdbx_seq_one_letter_code
_entity_poly.pdbx_strand_id
1 'polypeptide(L)'
;MTDSYRDQVVIELYENPDHNQVLDNYRIVIQPNGKIDLDWLNDALEAMFHKADENGTVVLATPYVLVQRRSETHWGAAGAQAQFFIETAAHIGSIGLDTTIGMAIGTLINELRNRGYTVHHGKLEDLTQDEIAAYGMRAVESKFGIPVSQLSLKSDGIDDSGQYAVSAIDNQGITYAVTFVIRGGLTEIRQSSRTMP
;
A
#
# COMPACT_ATOMS: atom_id res chain seq x y z
N MET A 1 27.96 6.84 -0.61
CA MET A 1 27.60 5.73 -1.51
C MET A 1 26.09 5.69 -1.54
N THR A 2 25.45 5.95 -2.68
CA THR A 2 23.99 5.93 -2.79
C THR A 2 23.55 4.50 -3.06
N ASP A 3 22.99 3.86 -2.03
CA ASP A 3 22.54 2.47 -2.09
C ASP A 3 21.42 2.31 -3.10
N SER A 4 21.66 1.39 -4.04
CA SER A 4 20.79 1.07 -5.17
C SER A 4 19.88 -0.09 -4.79
N TYR A 5 18.63 0.19 -4.44
CA TYR A 5 17.66 -0.84 -4.05
C TYR A 5 16.80 -1.31 -5.24
N ARG A 6 16.63 -2.63 -5.35
CA ARG A 6 15.55 -3.32 -6.07
C ARG A 6 14.80 -4.13 -5.00
N ASP A 7 13.48 -4.02 -4.84
CA ASP A 7 12.46 -4.34 -5.86
C ASP A 7 11.18 -3.47 -5.77
N GLN A 8 10.96 -2.73 -4.69
CA GLN A 8 9.75 -1.92 -4.49
C GLN A 8 9.97 -0.87 -3.41
N VAL A 9 9.45 0.35 -3.61
CA VAL A 9 9.32 1.37 -2.55
C VAL A 9 7.85 1.53 -2.23
N VAL A 10 7.52 1.58 -0.94
CA VAL A 10 6.16 1.75 -0.45
C VAL A 10 6.09 3.01 0.40
N ILE A 11 5.07 3.82 0.17
CA ILE A 11 4.74 4.97 1.01
C ILE A 11 3.33 4.72 1.53
N GLU A 12 3.17 4.73 2.84
CA GLU A 12 1.87 4.63 3.51
C GLU A 12 1.62 5.93 4.29
N LEU A 13 0.48 6.55 4.03
CA LEU A 13 0.02 7.75 4.70
C LEU A 13 -1.23 7.39 5.51
N TYR A 14 -1.26 7.83 6.77
CA TYR A 14 -2.33 7.58 7.72
C TYR A 14 -2.82 8.89 8.30
N GLU A 15 -4.12 9.12 8.22
CA GLU A 15 -4.79 10.24 8.87
C GLU A 15 -5.05 9.85 10.32
N ASN A 16 -4.35 10.47 11.26
CA ASN A 16 -4.44 10.19 12.68
C ASN A 16 -4.32 11.49 13.49
N PRO A 17 -5.36 12.35 13.49
CA PRO A 17 -5.29 13.70 14.07
C PRO A 17 -5.04 13.71 15.58
N ASP A 18 -5.47 12.67 16.28
CA ASP A 18 -5.38 12.58 17.75
C ASP A 18 -4.38 11.52 18.23
N HIS A 19 -3.59 10.92 17.33
CA HIS A 19 -2.68 9.79 17.59
C HIS A 19 -3.33 8.52 18.20
N ASN A 20 -4.66 8.50 18.33
CA ASN A 20 -5.40 7.43 18.99
C ASN A 20 -6.02 6.44 18.01
N GLN A 21 -6.37 6.88 16.79
CA GLN A 21 -6.98 6.03 15.79
C GLN A 21 -6.70 6.54 14.37
N VAL A 22 -6.46 5.60 13.46
CA VAL A 22 -6.37 5.89 12.03
C VAL A 22 -7.78 6.11 11.49
N LEU A 23 -8.05 7.30 10.97
CA LEU A 23 -9.32 7.65 10.32
C LEU A 23 -9.35 7.27 8.85
N ASP A 24 -8.20 7.35 8.18
CA ASP A 24 -8.08 7.14 6.74
C ASP A 24 -6.67 6.70 6.39
N ASN A 25 -6.49 6.05 5.24
CA ASN A 25 -5.17 5.67 4.76
C ASN A 25 -5.04 5.83 3.24
N TYR A 26 -3.81 6.05 2.81
CA TYR A 26 -3.44 6.14 1.41
C TYR A 26 -2.10 5.46 1.20
N ARG A 27 -1.98 4.69 0.12
CA ARG A 27 -0.73 4.03 -0.21
C ARG A 27 -0.26 4.40 -1.61
N ILE A 28 1.04 4.57 -1.73
CA ILE A 28 1.76 4.67 -3.00
C ILE A 28 2.77 3.52 -3.05
N VAL A 29 2.72 2.73 -4.12
CA VAL A 29 3.65 1.65 -4.42
C VAL A 29 4.41 2.03 -5.68
N ILE A 30 5.72 2.13 -5.53
CA ILE A 30 6.64 2.52 -6.59
C ILE A 30 7.45 1.30 -6.97
N GLN A 31 7.37 0.91 -8.23
CA GLN A 31 8.27 -0.03 -8.86
C GLN A 31 9.29 0.79 -9.65
N PRO A 32 10.52 0.95 -9.12
CA PRO A 32 11.49 1.87 -9.71
C PRO A 32 12.07 1.36 -11.03
N ASN A 33 11.89 0.08 -11.38
CA ASN A 33 12.44 -0.55 -12.59
C ASN A 33 13.94 -0.25 -12.80
N GLY A 34 14.68 -0.05 -11.71
CA GLY A 34 15.95 0.67 -11.72
C GLY A 34 16.31 1.19 -10.33
N LYS A 35 17.06 2.29 -10.28
CA LYS A 35 17.44 2.95 -9.03
C LYS A 35 16.46 4.07 -8.72
N ILE A 36 16.18 4.27 -7.44
CA ILE A 36 15.47 5.43 -6.92
C ILE A 36 16.31 6.07 -5.81
N ASP A 37 16.41 7.39 -5.85
CA ASP A 37 17.05 8.18 -4.81
C ASP A 37 16.09 8.33 -3.62
N LEU A 38 16.41 7.65 -2.52
CA LEU A 38 15.59 7.65 -1.31
C LEU A 38 15.73 8.94 -0.50
N ASP A 39 16.84 9.66 -0.64
CA ASP A 39 17.07 10.93 0.05
C ASP A 39 16.21 12.01 -0.63
N TRP A 40 16.23 12.06 -1.96
CA TRP A 40 15.31 12.90 -2.73
C TRP A 40 13.83 12.57 -2.43
N LEU A 41 13.48 11.28 -2.34
CA LEU A 41 12.10 10.90 -2.04
C LEU A 41 11.70 11.32 -0.62
N ASN A 42 12.60 11.20 0.36
CA ASN A 42 12.37 11.69 1.71
C ASN A 42 12.10 13.21 1.70
N ASP A 43 12.95 13.98 1.04
CA ASP A 43 12.80 15.44 0.93
C ASP A 43 11.48 15.82 0.24
N ALA A 44 11.10 15.08 -0.82
CA ALA A 44 9.85 15.29 -1.53
C ALA A 44 8.63 15.01 -0.64
N LEU A 45 8.68 13.97 0.20
CA LEU A 45 7.62 13.64 1.17
C LEU A 45 7.51 14.69 2.27
N GLU A 46 8.64 15.17 2.81
CA GLU A 46 8.64 16.25 3.80
C GLU A 46 8.08 17.54 3.21
N ALA A 47 8.44 17.88 1.98
CA ALA A 47 7.96 19.10 1.30
C ALA A 47 6.43 19.14 1.17
N MET A 48 5.74 18.00 1.16
CA MET A 48 4.27 17.95 1.14
C MET A 48 3.61 18.62 2.35
N PHE A 49 4.30 18.69 3.48
CA PHE A 49 3.78 19.21 4.75
C PHE A 49 4.30 20.60 5.10
N HIS A 50 5.11 21.20 4.23
CA HIS A 50 5.70 22.51 4.43
C HIS A 50 5.09 23.53 3.46
N LYS A 51 5.12 24.81 3.85
CA LYS A 51 4.75 25.94 2.98
C LYS A 51 5.74 27.09 3.17
N ALA A 52 5.88 27.94 2.16
CA ALA A 52 6.57 29.21 2.34
C ALA A 52 5.66 30.20 3.10
N ASP A 53 6.22 30.92 4.06
CA ASP A 53 5.58 32.08 4.68
C ASP A 53 5.71 33.34 3.79
N GLU A 54 5.16 34.47 4.24
CA GLU A 54 5.19 35.75 3.52
C GLU A 54 6.62 36.27 3.26
N ASN A 55 7.61 35.78 4.00
CA ASN A 55 9.02 36.13 3.86
C ASN A 55 9.82 35.10 3.04
N GLY A 56 9.17 34.07 2.50
CA GLY A 56 9.81 32.99 1.75
C GLY A 56 10.48 31.93 2.63
N THR A 57 10.27 31.96 3.95
CA THR A 57 10.78 30.95 4.88
C THR A 57 9.91 29.70 4.84
N VAL A 58 10.52 28.53 4.74
CA VAL A 58 9.80 27.25 4.77
C VAL A 58 9.37 26.95 6.20
N VAL A 59 8.06 26.86 6.44
CA VAL A 59 7.45 26.57 7.73
C VAL A 59 6.55 25.33 7.66
N LEU A 60 6.41 24.63 8.78
CA LEU A 60 5.51 23.48 8.89
C LEU A 60 4.06 23.92 8.75
N ALA A 61 3.36 23.41 7.73
CA ALA A 61 1.95 23.70 7.47
C ALA A 61 1.01 22.76 8.23
N THR A 62 1.40 21.49 8.39
CA THR A 62 0.59 20.49 9.08
C THR A 62 1.47 19.50 9.85
N PRO A 63 1.16 19.18 11.11
CA PRO A 63 1.90 18.17 11.86
C PRO A 63 1.91 16.82 11.13
N TYR A 64 3.09 16.22 11.06
CA TYR A 64 3.29 14.88 10.54
C TYR A 64 4.45 14.19 11.26
N VAL A 65 4.44 12.85 11.22
CA VAL A 65 5.55 11.99 11.61
C VAL A 65 5.92 11.17 10.39
N LEU A 66 7.16 11.30 9.93
CA LEU A 66 7.72 10.50 8.82
C LEU A 66 8.75 9.52 9.37
N VAL A 67 8.56 8.23 9.08
CA VAL A 67 9.47 7.15 9.45
C VAL A 67 9.86 6.38 8.21
N GLN A 68 11.17 6.29 7.95
CA GLN A 68 11.72 5.42 6.93
C GLN A 68 12.15 4.08 7.55
N ARG A 69 11.65 2.97 7.00
CA ARG A 69 12.08 1.62 7.35
C ARG A 69 12.70 0.95 6.13
N ARG A 70 13.73 0.15 6.37
CA ARG A 70 14.35 -0.71 5.36
C ARG A 70 14.21 -2.14 5.82
N SER A 71 13.56 -2.98 5.03
CA SER A 71 13.49 -4.43 5.28
C SER A 71 14.31 -5.16 4.24
N GLU A 72 15.20 -6.03 4.71
CA GLU A 72 15.93 -6.97 3.87
C GLU A 72 15.38 -8.36 4.13
N THR A 73 14.65 -8.92 3.16
CA THR A 73 14.10 -10.27 3.32
C THR A 73 15.18 -11.32 3.01
N HIS A 74 15.72 -11.96 4.05
CA HIS A 74 16.84 -12.92 3.94
C HIS A 74 16.41 -14.40 3.96
N TRP A 75 15.65 -14.88 2.96
CA TRP A 75 15.45 -16.33 2.77
C TRP A 75 15.33 -16.69 1.26
N GLY A 76 16.40 -16.51 0.50
CA GLY A 76 16.56 -17.06 -0.86
C GLY A 76 15.99 -16.22 -2.02
N ALA A 77 15.25 -15.15 -1.75
CA ALA A 77 14.89 -14.11 -2.72
C ALA A 77 15.18 -12.74 -2.09
N ALA A 78 16.31 -12.14 -2.45
CA ALA A 78 16.72 -10.86 -1.91
C ALA A 78 15.89 -9.73 -2.54
N GLY A 79 14.71 -9.47 -1.97
CA GLY A 79 13.95 -8.25 -2.23
C GLY A 79 14.20 -7.26 -1.10
N ALA A 80 14.81 -6.13 -1.43
CA ALA A 80 14.92 -5.01 -0.50
C ALA A 80 13.73 -4.08 -0.71
N GLN A 81 12.98 -3.83 0.37
CA GLN A 81 11.86 -2.91 0.36
C GLN A 81 12.21 -1.70 1.22
N ALA A 82 12.10 -0.51 0.63
CA ALA A 82 12.08 0.73 1.39
C ALA A 82 10.63 1.11 1.67
N GLN A 83 10.30 1.37 2.93
CA GLN A 83 8.97 1.77 3.36
C GLN A 83 9.05 3.14 4.02
N PHE A 84 8.23 4.07 3.57
CA PHE A 84 7.98 5.35 4.22
C PHE A 84 6.60 5.27 4.88
N PHE A 85 6.56 5.60 6.15
CA PHE A 85 5.35 5.65 6.94
C PHE A 85 5.13 7.09 7.37
N ILE A 86 3.97 7.64 7.03
CA ILE A 86 3.57 9.01 7.34
C ILE A 86 2.30 8.97 8.16
N GLU A 87 2.35 9.46 9.39
CA GLU A 87 1.17 9.83 10.16
C GLU A 87 0.98 11.33 10.06
N THR A 88 -0.24 11.79 9.80
CA THR A 88 -0.54 13.22 9.75
C THR A 88 -1.89 13.55 10.37
N ALA A 89 -1.98 14.75 10.94
CA ALA A 89 -3.25 15.31 11.37
C ALA A 89 -4.04 15.95 10.22
N ALA A 90 -3.47 16.02 9.01
CA ALA A 90 -4.14 16.53 7.84
C ALA A 90 -5.22 15.56 7.33
N HIS A 91 -6.33 16.10 6.84
CA HIS A 91 -7.28 15.29 6.11
C HIS A 91 -6.70 14.81 4.78
N ILE A 92 -6.62 13.50 4.58
CA ILE A 92 -6.08 12.89 3.37
C ILE A 92 -7.15 12.83 2.26
N GLY A 93 -8.45 12.96 2.61
CA GLY A 93 -9.54 13.33 1.70
C GLY A 93 -10.09 12.19 0.82
N SER A 94 -11.40 11.96 0.85
CA SER A 94 -12.11 10.99 -0.02
C SER A 94 -12.29 11.53 -1.44
N ILE A 95 -11.76 10.80 -2.43
CA ILE A 95 -11.95 10.98 -3.89
C ILE A 95 -11.88 12.46 -4.35
N GLY A 96 -10.66 12.94 -4.57
CA GLY A 96 -10.41 14.23 -5.21
C GLY A 96 -9.11 14.84 -4.73
N LEU A 97 -8.28 15.26 -5.68
CA LEU A 97 -6.98 15.92 -5.47
C LEU A 97 -7.14 17.34 -4.88
N ASP A 98 -8.16 17.59 -4.05
CA ASP A 98 -8.69 18.94 -3.76
C ASP A 98 -8.27 19.45 -2.37
N THR A 99 -7.67 18.60 -1.53
CA THR A 99 -7.00 19.02 -0.29
C THR A 99 -5.54 19.35 -0.55
N THR A 100 -4.91 20.22 0.25
CA THR A 100 -3.48 20.57 0.10
C THR A 100 -2.57 19.33 0.05
N ILE A 101 -2.84 18.35 0.92
CA ILE A 101 -2.11 17.08 0.92
C ILE A 101 -2.48 16.21 -0.29
N GLY A 102 -3.75 16.18 -0.71
CA GLY A 102 -4.17 15.51 -1.94
C GLY A 102 -3.46 16.05 -3.20
N MET A 103 -3.35 17.37 -3.34
CA MET A 103 -2.59 18.02 -4.42
C MET A 103 -1.10 17.66 -4.38
N ALA A 104 -0.51 17.64 -3.18
CA ALA A 104 0.90 17.29 -2.99
C ALA A 104 1.16 15.81 -3.35
N ILE A 105 0.28 14.90 -2.95
CA ILE A 105 0.30 13.48 -3.36
C ILE A 105 0.23 13.36 -4.89
N GLY A 106 -0.70 14.06 -5.54
CA GLY A 106 -0.84 14.04 -6.99
C GLY A 106 0.42 14.56 -7.71
N THR A 107 1.02 15.62 -7.18
CA THR A 107 2.27 16.18 -7.70
C THR A 107 3.42 15.18 -7.59
N LEU A 108 3.57 14.53 -6.43
CA LEU A 108 4.57 13.48 -6.21
C LEU A 108 4.39 12.31 -7.19
N ILE A 109 3.15 11.81 -7.35
CA ILE A 109 2.85 10.71 -8.28
C ILE A 109 3.24 11.08 -9.71
N ASN A 110 2.89 12.29 -10.15
CA ASN A 110 3.23 12.77 -11.48
C ASN A 110 4.75 12.87 -11.67
N GLU A 111 5.47 13.38 -10.67
CA GLU A 111 6.93 13.46 -10.73
C GLU A 111 7.58 12.07 -10.79
N LEU A 112 7.11 11.12 -9.99
CA LEU A 112 7.59 9.74 -10.00
C LEU A 112 7.36 9.08 -11.37
N ARG A 113 6.18 9.28 -11.98
CA ARG A 113 5.87 8.79 -13.34
C ARG A 113 6.74 9.46 -14.40
N ASN A 114 6.96 10.77 -14.30
CA ASN A 114 7.85 11.51 -15.22
C ASN A 114 9.30 11.04 -15.14
N ARG A 115 9.73 10.56 -13.98
CA ARG A 115 11.05 9.92 -13.78
C ARG A 115 11.13 8.48 -14.31
N GLY A 116 10.04 7.94 -14.87
CA GLY A 116 9.99 6.62 -15.49
C GLY A 116 9.65 5.47 -14.54
N TYR A 117 9.20 5.77 -13.32
CA TYR A 117 8.78 4.74 -12.37
C TYR A 117 7.34 4.30 -12.63
N THR A 118 7.07 3.01 -12.40
CA THR A 118 5.70 2.50 -12.36
C THR A 118 5.13 2.79 -10.97
N VAL A 119 4.01 3.50 -10.91
CA VAL A 119 3.41 3.98 -9.66
C VAL A 119 1.95 3.55 -9.57
N HIS A 120 1.66 2.72 -8.57
CA HIS A 120 0.31 2.35 -8.16
C HIS A 120 -0.04 3.11 -6.89
N HIS A 121 -1.25 3.63 -6.77
CA HIS A 121 -1.63 4.42 -5.61
C HIS A 121 -3.14 4.43 -5.39
N GLY A 122 -3.55 4.59 -4.14
CA GLY A 122 -4.97 4.72 -3.78
C GLY A 122 -5.21 4.48 -2.30
N LYS A 123 -6.47 4.66 -1.90
CA LYS A 123 -6.96 4.33 -0.56
C LYS A 123 -7.18 2.84 -0.41
N LEU A 124 -7.37 2.37 0.83
CA LEU A 124 -8.05 1.09 1.03
C LEU A 124 -9.42 1.19 0.35
N GLU A 125 -9.73 0.24 -0.52
CA GLU A 125 -11.06 0.14 -1.10
C GLU A 125 -11.90 -0.72 -0.16
N ASP A 126 -13.03 -0.17 0.30
CA ASP A 126 -14.06 -0.95 0.99
C ASP A 126 -14.77 -1.83 -0.04
N LEU A 127 -14.45 -3.13 -0.01
CA LEU A 127 -15.08 -4.11 -0.88
C LEU A 127 -16.44 -4.52 -0.34
N THR A 128 -17.41 -4.61 -1.23
CA THR A 128 -18.63 -5.36 -0.99
C THR A 128 -18.33 -6.85 -0.82
N GLN A 129 -19.25 -7.60 -0.22
CA GLN A 129 -19.04 -9.03 0.02
C GLN A 129 -18.77 -9.83 -1.28
N ASP A 130 -19.48 -9.51 -2.36
CA ASP A 130 -19.27 -10.14 -3.66
C ASP A 130 -17.87 -9.83 -4.23
N GLU A 131 -17.39 -8.61 -4.01
CA GLU A 131 -16.04 -8.21 -4.41
C GLU A 131 -14.97 -8.90 -3.57
N ILE A 132 -15.17 -9.05 -2.25
CA ILE A 132 -14.26 -9.81 -1.38
C ILE A 132 -14.08 -11.22 -1.92
N ALA A 133 -15.18 -11.92 -2.23
CA ALA A 133 -15.13 -13.26 -2.81
C ALA A 133 -14.41 -13.27 -4.16
N ALA A 134 -14.75 -12.37 -5.08
CA ALA A 134 -14.16 -12.34 -6.42
C ALA A 134 -12.65 -12.04 -6.40
N TYR A 135 -12.23 -11.01 -5.66
CA TYR A 135 -10.83 -10.65 -5.52
C TYR A 135 -10.05 -11.71 -4.74
N GLY A 136 -10.62 -12.25 -3.67
CA GLY A 136 -9.98 -13.29 -2.87
C GLY A 136 -9.77 -14.59 -3.64
N MET A 137 -10.74 -15.02 -4.46
CA MET A 137 -10.58 -16.21 -5.31
C MET A 137 -9.47 -16.02 -6.35
N ARG A 138 -9.37 -14.83 -6.96
CA ARG A 138 -8.25 -14.49 -7.86
C ARG A 138 -6.92 -14.42 -7.12
N ALA A 139 -6.91 -13.96 -5.87
CA ALA A 139 -5.72 -13.95 -5.02
C ALA A 139 -5.25 -15.37 -4.69
N VAL A 140 -6.18 -16.30 -4.40
CA VAL A 140 -5.88 -17.72 -4.22
C VAL A 140 -5.27 -18.31 -5.50
N GLU A 141 -5.89 -18.08 -6.66
CA GLU A 141 -5.36 -18.55 -7.95
C GLU A 141 -3.96 -18.03 -8.22
N SER A 142 -3.75 -16.72 -8.07
CA SER A 142 -2.45 -16.08 -8.27
C SER A 142 -1.38 -16.62 -7.31
N LYS A 143 -1.74 -16.87 -6.04
CA LYS A 143 -0.80 -17.31 -5.00
C LYS A 143 -0.41 -18.78 -5.12
N PHE A 144 -1.37 -19.65 -5.42
CA PHE A 144 -1.19 -21.10 -5.37
C PHE A 144 -1.15 -21.76 -6.75
N GLY A 145 -1.40 -21.01 -7.83
CA GLY A 145 -1.38 -21.51 -9.20
C GLY A 145 -2.53 -22.45 -9.53
N ILE A 146 -3.63 -22.40 -8.76
CA ILE A 146 -4.81 -23.24 -8.96
C ILE A 146 -5.88 -22.41 -9.68
N PRO A 147 -6.35 -22.82 -10.87
CA PRO A 147 -7.35 -22.07 -11.61
C PRO A 147 -8.62 -21.84 -10.79
N VAL A 148 -9.21 -20.63 -10.85
CA VAL A 148 -10.46 -20.32 -10.13
C VAL A 148 -11.58 -21.32 -10.48
N SER A 149 -11.60 -21.84 -11.71
CA SER A 149 -12.58 -22.86 -12.14
C SER A 149 -12.47 -24.20 -11.39
N GLN A 150 -11.35 -24.46 -10.71
CA GLN A 150 -11.11 -25.67 -9.91
C GLN A 150 -11.33 -25.43 -8.41
N LEU A 151 -11.63 -24.19 -8.03
CA LEU A 151 -11.82 -23.76 -6.66
C LEU A 151 -13.31 -23.51 -6.39
N SER A 152 -13.77 -23.94 -5.22
CA SER A 152 -15.07 -23.55 -4.68
C SER A 152 -14.84 -22.61 -3.49
N LEU A 153 -15.59 -21.51 -3.42
CA LEU A 153 -15.56 -20.63 -2.27
C LEU A 153 -16.06 -21.40 -1.04
N LYS A 154 -15.29 -21.37 0.05
CA LYS A 154 -15.62 -22.00 1.32
C LYS A 154 -16.03 -20.97 2.38
N SER A 155 -15.33 -19.84 2.44
CA SER A 155 -15.71 -18.71 3.29
C SER A 155 -15.10 -17.42 2.77
N ASP A 156 -15.76 -16.30 3.05
CA ASP A 156 -15.29 -14.94 2.84
C ASP A 156 -15.68 -14.07 4.03
N GLY A 157 -14.96 -12.98 4.25
CA GLY A 157 -15.29 -12.03 5.30
C GLY A 157 -14.19 -11.00 5.54
N ILE A 158 -14.36 -10.26 6.64
CA ILE A 158 -13.42 -9.26 7.14
C ILE A 158 -12.95 -9.74 8.51
N ASP A 159 -11.64 -9.75 8.74
CA ASP A 159 -11.06 -10.08 10.04
C ASP A 159 -11.14 -8.91 11.04
N ASP A 160 -10.80 -9.16 12.30
CA ASP A 160 -10.82 -8.14 13.37
C ASP A 160 -9.86 -6.97 13.11
N SER A 161 -8.93 -7.12 12.17
CA SER A 161 -7.98 -6.07 11.74
C SER A 161 -8.46 -5.33 10.49
N GLY A 162 -9.68 -5.58 10.00
CA GLY A 162 -10.24 -4.95 8.82
C GLY A 162 -9.69 -5.50 7.49
N GLN A 163 -9.00 -6.65 7.50
CA GLN A 163 -8.47 -7.26 6.28
C GLN A 163 -9.47 -8.26 5.69
N TYR A 164 -9.46 -8.41 4.37
CA TYR A 164 -10.32 -9.36 3.68
C TYR A 164 -9.75 -10.76 3.79
N ALA A 165 -10.56 -11.71 4.22
CA ALA A 165 -10.19 -13.12 4.33
C ALA A 165 -11.05 -13.95 3.39
N VAL A 166 -10.41 -14.79 2.58
CA VAL A 166 -11.10 -15.75 1.71
C VAL A 166 -10.46 -17.12 1.87
N SER A 167 -11.30 -18.15 2.00
CA SER A 167 -10.90 -19.55 1.90
C SER A 167 -11.63 -20.24 0.75
N ALA A 168 -10.88 -21.04 0.02
CA ALA A 168 -11.35 -21.82 -1.11
C ALA A 168 -10.95 -23.29 -0.93
N ILE A 169 -11.71 -24.20 -1.51
CA ILE A 169 -11.43 -25.62 -1.49
C ILE A 169 -11.38 -26.16 -2.93
N ASP A 170 -10.39 -27.00 -3.22
CA ASP A 170 -10.33 -27.69 -4.51
C ASP A 170 -11.10 -29.01 -4.52
N ASN A 171 -11.16 -29.65 -5.68
CA ASN A 171 -11.80 -30.95 -5.87
C ASN A 171 -11.10 -32.12 -5.14
N GLN A 172 -9.90 -31.91 -4.59
CA GLN A 172 -9.17 -32.89 -3.78
C GLN A 172 -9.42 -32.67 -2.27
N GLY A 173 -10.22 -31.67 -1.90
CA GLY A 173 -10.52 -31.32 -0.52
C GLY A 173 -9.46 -30.45 0.15
N ILE A 174 -8.43 -30.00 -0.59
CA ILE A 174 -7.39 -29.12 -0.05
C ILE A 174 -7.98 -27.72 0.13
N THR A 175 -7.84 -27.18 1.34
CA THR A 175 -8.29 -25.81 1.62
C THR A 175 -7.12 -24.83 1.46
N TYR A 176 -7.35 -23.76 0.71
CA TYR A 176 -6.45 -22.63 0.53
C TYR A 176 -7.09 -21.40 1.17
N ALA A 177 -6.35 -20.67 2.00
CA ALA A 177 -6.83 -19.43 2.59
C ALA A 177 -5.85 -18.30 2.31
N VAL A 178 -6.40 -17.11 2.09
CA VAL A 178 -5.66 -15.87 1.93
C VAL A 178 -6.30 -14.78 2.75
N THR A 179 -5.47 -13.96 3.39
CA THR A 179 -5.86 -12.67 3.94
C THR A 179 -5.21 -11.60 3.07
N PHE A 180 -5.99 -10.63 2.61
CA PHE A 180 -5.56 -9.63 1.65
C PHE A 180 -6.20 -8.26 1.91
N VAL A 181 -5.62 -7.26 1.29
CA VAL A 181 -6.18 -5.90 1.22
C VAL A 181 -6.12 -5.42 -0.22
N ILE A 182 -7.04 -4.53 -0.61
CA ILE A 182 -6.96 -3.83 -1.90
C ILE A 182 -6.51 -2.41 -1.65
N ARG A 183 -5.42 -2.03 -2.28
CA ARG A 183 -4.84 -0.69 -2.17
C ARG A 183 -4.38 -0.23 -3.55
N GLY A 184 -4.98 0.87 -4.03
CA GLY A 184 -4.63 1.43 -5.34
C GLY A 184 -4.84 0.44 -6.50
N GLY A 185 -5.95 -0.30 -6.46
CA GLY A 185 -6.30 -1.31 -7.47
C GLY A 185 -5.42 -2.58 -7.44
N LEU A 186 -4.53 -2.73 -6.45
CA LEU A 186 -3.70 -3.93 -6.30
C LEU A 186 -4.15 -4.76 -5.11
N THR A 187 -4.34 -6.06 -5.35
CA THR A 187 -4.59 -7.05 -4.31
C THR A 187 -3.27 -7.47 -3.69
N GLU A 188 -3.06 -7.12 -2.42
CA GLU A 188 -1.88 -7.51 -1.66
C GLU A 188 -2.24 -8.61 -0.67
N ILE A 189 -1.59 -9.76 -0.81
CA ILE A 189 -1.77 -10.90 0.09
C ILE A 189 -0.87 -10.72 1.31
N ARG A 190 -1.48 -10.60 2.49
CA ARG A 190 -0.81 -10.44 3.79
C ARG A 190 -0.50 -11.77 4.44
N GLN A 191 -1.42 -12.73 4.33
CA GLN A 191 -1.24 -14.07 4.85
C GLN A 191 -1.80 -15.08 3.85
N SER A 192 -1.22 -16.28 3.84
CA SER A 192 -1.71 -17.37 3.02
C SER A 192 -1.41 -18.70 3.66
N SER A 193 -2.35 -19.63 3.62
CA SER A 193 -2.17 -20.99 4.13
C SER A 193 -2.78 -22.03 3.19
N ARG A 194 -2.24 -23.24 3.28
CA ARG A 194 -2.72 -24.43 2.57
C ARG A 194 -2.86 -25.56 3.58
N THR A 195 -4.03 -26.17 3.63
CA THR A 195 -4.37 -27.24 4.56
C THR A 195 -4.81 -28.46 3.76
N MET A 196 -4.14 -29.59 3.98
CA MET A 196 -4.51 -30.87 3.37
C MET A 196 -5.74 -31.47 4.07
N PRO A 197 -6.49 -32.38 3.40
CA PRO A 197 -7.65 -33.07 3.98
C PRO A 197 -7.33 -33.85 5.27
#